data_AF-A0A6A4QVN4-F1
#
_entry.id   AF-A0A6A4QVN4-F1
#
_cell.length_a   1.000
_cell.length_b   1.000
_cell.length_c   1.000
_cell.angle_alpha   90.00
_cell.angle_beta   90.00
_cell.angle_gamma   90.00
#
_symmetry.space_group_name_H-M   'P 1'
#
loop_
_entity.id
_entity.type
_entity.pdbx_description
1 polymer ?
#
loop_
_entity_poly.entity_id
_entity_poly.type
_entity_poly.pdbx_seq_one_letter_code
_entity_poly.pdbx_strand_id
1 'polypeptide(L)'
;MSQEQPHRPEPNDQSTQHESNKYDNVSNELGSRSLTSKEAAMMKTTENHALGTTQKSGPGVTIGEALEATAMTRAGDKAVDMSDAAAIQAAEMRATKKNESEAGGVGAIAQSAATKNSRALPYMEKTTLSDVVSDAREKLASDKMVTKEDAEGVIGAEIRNKKDMITTPGGVAASVAAAATLNQNK
;
A
#
# COMPACT_ATOMS: atom_id res chain seq x y z
N MET A 1 -108.07 -9.71 -16.82
CA MET A 1 -107.54 -8.90 -15.70
C MET A 1 -106.02 -9.03 -15.79
N SER A 2 -105.36 -8.42 -16.77
CA SER A 2 -105.12 -6.98 -16.97
C SER A 2 -104.57 -6.33 -15.72
N GLN A 3 -103.31 -5.92 -15.73
CA GLN A 3 -103.00 -4.53 -16.06
C GLN A 3 -101.57 -4.42 -16.57
N GLU A 4 -101.40 -3.47 -17.47
CA GLU A 4 -100.22 -3.19 -18.27
C GLU A 4 -99.69 -1.80 -17.87
N GLN A 5 -98.35 -1.68 -17.78
CA GLN A 5 -97.55 -0.45 -18.03
C GLN A 5 -97.66 0.75 -17.04
N PRO A 6 -96.82 1.82 -17.10
CA PRO A 6 -95.45 2.01 -17.69
C PRO A 6 -94.49 3.08 -17.03
N HIS A 7 -93.28 3.21 -17.64
CA HIS A 7 -92.42 4.40 -17.94
C HIS A 7 -91.36 5.05 -16.98
N ARG A 8 -90.06 4.84 -17.32
CA ARG A 8 -88.84 5.71 -17.56
C ARG A 8 -88.90 7.24 -17.20
N PRO A 9 -87.84 7.99 -16.71
CA PRO A 9 -86.42 8.10 -17.19
C PRO A 9 -85.24 8.32 -16.17
N GLU A 10 -84.00 8.25 -16.68
CA GLU A 10 -82.66 8.55 -16.07
C GLU A 10 -82.52 9.95 -15.46
N PRO A 11 -81.67 10.17 -14.42
CA PRO A 11 -80.43 10.96 -14.63
C PRO A 11 -79.22 10.72 -13.68
N ASN A 12 -78.01 10.95 -14.21
CA ASN A 12 -76.91 11.81 -13.73
C ASN A 12 -76.45 11.82 -12.23
N ASP A 13 -75.14 11.53 -12.07
CA ASP A 13 -74.11 12.16 -11.19
C ASP A 13 -74.10 12.03 -9.65
N GLN A 14 -72.88 11.77 -9.12
CA GLN A 14 -72.38 11.98 -7.74
C GLN A 14 -72.98 11.06 -6.63
N SER A 15 -72.29 10.59 -5.58
CA SER A 15 -70.92 10.58 -5.09
C SER A 15 -70.94 9.73 -3.79
N THR A 16 -69.89 8.98 -3.45
CA THR A 16 -69.30 9.01 -2.09
C THR A 16 -68.01 8.18 -2.01
N GLN A 17 -67.08 8.78 -1.27
CA GLN A 17 -65.69 8.44 -0.99
C GLN A 17 -65.56 7.14 -0.17
N HIS A 18 -64.44 6.42 -0.33
CA HIS A 18 -63.52 6.05 0.76
C HIS A 18 -62.23 5.41 0.20
N GLU A 19 -61.09 5.87 0.72
CA GLU A 19 -59.69 5.44 0.53
C GLU A 19 -59.50 3.91 0.60
N SER A 20 -58.53 3.28 -0.07
CA SER A 20 -57.12 3.20 0.38
C SER A 20 -56.28 2.31 -0.57
N ASN A 21 -54.96 2.49 -0.52
CA ASN A 21 -53.87 1.58 -0.94
C ASN A 21 -53.33 1.62 -2.37
N LYS A 22 -52.58 2.70 -2.56
CA LYS A 22 -51.23 2.82 -3.16
C LYS A 22 -50.33 1.57 -3.02
N TYR A 23 -49.55 1.32 -4.09
CA TYR A 23 -48.35 0.47 -4.26
C TYR A 23 -48.53 -0.99 -4.72
N ASP A 24 -48.78 -1.19 -6.03
CA ASP A 24 -48.29 -2.39 -6.73
C ASP A 24 -47.00 -2.05 -7.47
N ASN A 25 -45.97 -2.81 -7.11
CA ASN A 25 -44.57 -2.41 -7.12
C ASN A 25 -43.84 -2.85 -8.39
N VAL A 26 -43.20 -1.86 -9.01
CA VAL A 26 -42.19 -1.86 -10.07
C VAL A 26 -41.24 -3.07 -9.96
N SER A 27 -41.43 -4.08 -10.81
CA SER A 27 -40.48 -5.20 -10.97
C SER A 27 -40.27 -5.48 -12.45
N ASN A 28 -39.57 -4.59 -13.17
CA ASN A 28 -38.91 -4.96 -14.44
C ASN A 28 -37.91 -3.94 -15.01
N GLU A 29 -37.11 -3.25 -14.18
CA GLU A 29 -36.07 -2.32 -14.69
C GLU A 29 -34.69 -2.45 -14.02
N LEU A 30 -34.33 -3.65 -13.52
CA LEU A 30 -33.00 -3.90 -12.91
C LEU A 30 -32.01 -4.65 -13.81
N GLY A 31 -32.27 -4.78 -15.11
CA GLY A 31 -31.35 -5.38 -16.07
C GLY A 31 -30.79 -4.34 -17.04
N SER A 32 -29.48 -4.08 -16.97
CA SER A 32 -28.68 -3.44 -18.05
C SER A 32 -28.55 -1.90 -18.05
N ARG A 33 -28.24 -1.28 -16.92
CA ARG A 33 -27.41 -0.06 -16.95
C ARG A 33 -26.01 -0.40 -16.44
N SER A 34 -25.10 -0.75 -17.35
CA SER A 34 -23.68 -0.74 -17.03
C SER A 34 -23.30 0.67 -16.60
N LEU A 35 -22.89 0.82 -15.34
CA LEU A 35 -22.36 2.07 -14.82
C LEU A 35 -21.19 2.50 -15.71
N THR A 36 -21.22 3.74 -16.19
CA THR A 36 -20.07 4.29 -16.92
C THR A 36 -18.88 4.41 -15.97
N SER A 37 -17.65 4.34 -16.49
CA SER A 37 -16.43 4.50 -15.65
C SER A 37 -16.42 5.79 -14.83
N LYS A 38 -17.17 6.82 -15.28
CA LYS A 38 -17.31 8.11 -14.62
C LYS A 38 -18.29 8.06 -13.44
N GLU A 39 -19.38 7.32 -13.56
CA GLU A 39 -20.34 7.06 -12.48
C GLU A 39 -19.74 6.14 -11.41
N ALA A 40 -18.96 5.13 -11.82
CA ALA A 40 -18.21 4.29 -10.88
C ALA A 40 -17.15 5.10 -10.11
N ALA A 41 -16.48 6.06 -10.76
CA ALA A 41 -15.53 6.96 -10.10
C ALA A 41 -16.22 7.93 -9.12
N MET A 42 -17.39 8.46 -9.49
CA MET A 42 -18.19 9.30 -8.61
C MET A 42 -18.72 8.52 -7.40
N MET A 43 -19.22 7.29 -7.58
CA MET A 43 -19.66 6.44 -6.47
C MET A 43 -18.50 6.08 -5.53
N LYS A 44 -17.29 5.80 -6.04
CA LYS A 44 -16.08 5.64 -5.22
C LYS A 44 -15.74 6.90 -4.42
N THR A 45 -15.95 8.08 -5.01
CA THR A 45 -15.68 9.36 -4.33
C THR A 45 -16.72 9.64 -3.25
N THR A 46 -17.98 9.32 -3.50
CA THR A 46 -19.08 9.47 -2.54
C THR A 46 -19.03 8.43 -1.43
N GLU A 47 -18.62 7.19 -1.71
CA GLU A 47 -18.38 6.15 -0.71
C GLU A 47 -17.24 6.55 0.26
N ASN A 48 -16.14 7.10 -0.28
CA ASN A 48 -15.05 7.67 0.52
C ASN A 48 -15.48 8.86 1.40
N HIS A 49 -16.58 9.55 1.05
CA HIS A 49 -17.08 10.72 1.78
C HIS A 49 -18.16 10.36 2.81
N ALA A 50 -18.98 9.33 2.55
CA ALA A 50 -20.11 8.95 3.40
C ALA A 50 -19.75 8.00 4.55
N LEU A 51 -18.67 7.21 4.40
CA LEU A 51 -18.32 6.16 5.37
C LEU A 51 -17.10 6.46 6.25
N GLY A 52 -16.60 7.70 6.25
CA GLY A 52 -15.57 8.14 7.19
C GLY A 52 -14.32 7.27 7.14
N THR A 53 -13.36 7.64 6.29
CA THR A 53 -12.01 7.07 6.23
C THR A 53 -11.98 5.53 6.31
N THR A 54 -11.86 4.85 5.18
CA THR A 54 -11.04 3.64 5.22
C THR A 54 -9.65 4.11 5.65
N GLN A 55 -9.39 4.11 6.96
CA GLN A 55 -8.10 4.38 7.53
C GLN A 55 -7.12 3.39 6.93
N LYS A 56 -6.41 3.82 5.88
CA LYS A 56 -5.02 3.41 5.65
C LYS A 56 -4.06 4.13 6.62
N SER A 57 -4.61 4.69 7.70
CA SER A 57 -3.94 5.49 8.73
C SER A 57 -3.26 4.60 9.78
N GLY A 58 -2.38 3.70 9.32
CA GLY A 58 -1.27 3.27 10.15
C GLY A 58 -0.09 4.21 9.90
N PRO A 59 0.77 4.51 10.90
CA PRO A 59 1.98 5.30 10.68
C PRO A 59 2.73 4.78 9.43
N GLY A 60 3.27 5.70 8.63
CA GLY A 60 4.04 5.34 7.43
C GLY A 60 5.16 4.37 7.75
N VAL A 61 5.51 3.51 6.80
CA VAL A 61 6.65 2.61 6.93
C VAL A 61 7.93 3.44 7.01
N THR A 62 8.75 3.19 8.03
CA THR A 62 10.04 3.89 8.21
C THR A 62 11.18 3.22 7.46
N ILE A 63 12.32 3.89 7.37
CA ILE A 63 13.53 3.34 6.74
C ILE A 63 14.04 2.14 7.55
N GLY A 64 14.04 2.23 8.88
CA GLY A 64 14.39 1.11 9.76
C GLY A 64 13.49 -0.10 9.56
N GLU A 65 12.16 0.11 9.51
CA GLU A 65 11.20 -0.97 9.25
C GLU A 65 11.40 -1.60 7.86
N ALA A 66 11.73 -0.80 6.84
CA ALA A 66 12.03 -1.33 5.50
C ALA A 66 13.34 -2.15 5.46
N LEU A 67 14.34 -1.76 6.26
CA LEU A 67 15.57 -2.53 6.43
C LEU A 67 15.29 -3.85 7.14
N GLU A 68 14.56 -3.85 8.25
CA GLU A 68 14.15 -5.07 8.97
C GLU A 68 13.34 -6.02 8.07
N ALA A 69 12.43 -5.49 7.26
CA ALA A 69 11.67 -6.28 6.30
C ALA A 69 12.58 -7.03 5.31
N THR A 70 13.77 -6.48 4.99
CA THR A 70 14.75 -7.14 4.11
C THR A 70 15.24 -8.46 4.70
N ALA A 71 15.39 -8.55 6.03
CA ALA A 71 15.80 -9.78 6.72
C ALA A 71 14.78 -10.92 6.52
N MET A 72 13.51 -10.60 6.28
CA MET A 72 12.45 -11.58 6.08
C MET A 72 12.25 -11.99 4.61
N THR A 73 13.00 -11.39 3.69
CA THR A 73 12.93 -11.73 2.27
C THR A 73 13.84 -12.90 1.92
N ARG A 74 13.72 -13.40 0.68
CA ARG A 74 14.68 -14.36 0.14
C ARG A 74 16.13 -13.84 0.14
N ALA A 75 16.34 -12.52 0.13
CA ALA A 75 17.68 -11.95 0.20
C ALA A 75 18.24 -11.94 1.62
N GLY A 76 17.44 -12.21 2.67
CA GLY A 76 17.90 -12.24 4.05
C GLY A 76 19.10 -13.16 4.27
N ASP A 77 19.06 -14.37 3.72
CA ASP A 77 20.13 -15.39 3.80
C ASP A 77 21.33 -15.13 2.88
N LYS A 78 21.28 -14.05 2.08
CA LYS A 78 22.39 -13.66 1.19
C LYS A 78 23.54 -13.13 2.03
N ALA A 79 24.76 -13.60 1.75
CA ALA A 79 25.97 -12.98 2.28
C ALA A 79 26.09 -11.52 1.82
N VAL A 80 26.32 -10.61 2.77
CA VAL A 80 26.47 -9.18 2.49
C VAL A 80 27.68 -8.94 1.58
N ASP A 81 27.47 -8.14 0.53
CA ASP A 81 28.51 -7.63 -0.36
C ASP A 81 28.61 -6.09 -0.32
N MET A 82 29.52 -5.53 -1.13
CA MET A 82 29.77 -4.08 -1.16
C MET A 82 28.57 -3.28 -1.69
N SER A 83 27.76 -3.87 -2.57
CA SER A 83 26.56 -3.24 -3.11
C SER A 83 25.48 -3.13 -2.03
N ASP A 84 25.29 -4.21 -1.27
CA ASP A 84 24.39 -4.20 -0.11
C ASP A 84 24.83 -3.18 0.93
N ALA A 85 26.12 -3.17 1.29
CA ALA A 85 26.67 -2.24 2.27
C ALA A 85 26.48 -0.78 1.86
N ALA A 86 26.66 -0.47 0.57
CA ALA A 86 26.40 0.87 0.03
C ALA A 86 24.92 1.25 0.11
N ALA A 87 24.01 0.31 -0.18
CA ALA A 87 22.57 0.53 -0.09
C ALA A 87 22.12 0.78 1.37
N ILE A 88 22.62 -0.04 2.31
CA ILE A 88 22.33 0.11 3.75
C ILE A 88 22.86 1.45 4.27
N GLN A 89 24.09 1.83 3.91
CA GLN A 89 24.64 3.12 4.31
C GLN A 89 23.82 4.29 3.74
N ALA A 90 23.40 4.20 2.47
CA ALA A 90 22.53 5.21 1.87
C ALA A 90 21.18 5.32 2.60
N ALA A 91 20.61 4.19 3.05
CA ALA A 91 19.40 4.17 3.84
C ALA A 91 19.61 4.84 5.21
N GLU A 92 20.69 4.51 5.92
CA GLU A 92 21.03 5.11 7.22
C GLU A 92 21.20 6.63 7.14
N MET A 93 22.00 7.13 6.18
CA MET A 93 22.21 8.58 6.00
C MET A 93 20.90 9.32 5.74
N ARG A 94 19.98 8.67 5.02
CA ARG A 94 18.66 9.23 4.74
C ARG A 94 17.79 9.24 5.97
N ALA A 95 17.80 8.16 6.76
CA ALA A 95 17.09 8.10 8.03
C ALA A 95 17.52 9.24 8.95
N THR A 96 18.82 9.34 9.24
CA THR A 96 19.35 10.28 10.23
C THR A 96 19.47 11.72 9.73
N LYS A 97 19.37 11.94 8.41
CA LYS A 97 19.66 13.22 7.73
C LYS A 97 21.07 13.76 8.03
N LYS A 98 21.99 12.89 8.44
CA LYS A 98 23.39 13.24 8.65
C LYS A 98 24.16 12.95 7.36
N ASN A 99 25.08 13.86 7.01
CA ASN A 99 25.98 13.68 5.87
C ASN A 99 27.20 12.82 6.21
N GLU A 100 27.28 12.30 7.44
CA GLU A 100 28.41 11.54 7.94
C GLU A 100 27.93 10.17 8.43
N SER A 101 28.72 9.14 8.13
CA SER A 101 28.45 7.78 8.57
C SER A 101 28.59 7.69 10.10
N GLU A 102 27.59 7.12 10.78
CA GLU A 102 27.68 6.97 12.23
C GLU A 102 28.64 5.81 12.57
N ALA A 103 29.63 6.09 13.42
CA ALA A 103 30.52 5.05 13.91
C ALA A 103 29.71 4.02 14.72
N GLY A 104 29.70 2.76 14.26
CA GLY A 104 28.91 1.69 14.87
C GLY A 104 27.46 1.59 14.38
N GLY A 105 27.03 2.44 13.43
CA GLY A 105 25.72 2.35 12.78
C GLY A 105 25.57 1.09 11.91
N VAL A 106 24.34 0.84 11.45
CA VAL A 106 23.98 -0.30 10.59
C VAL A 106 24.82 -0.30 9.30
N GLY A 107 25.07 0.87 8.72
CA GLY A 107 25.92 1.04 7.54
C GLY A 107 27.38 0.66 7.80
N ALA A 108 27.93 1.05 8.96
CA ALA A 108 29.29 0.67 9.34
C ALA A 108 29.44 -0.84 9.58
N ILE A 109 28.44 -1.45 10.22
CA ILE A 109 28.36 -2.91 10.42
C ILE A 109 28.32 -3.62 9.06
N ALA A 110 27.48 -3.15 8.13
CA ALA A 110 27.37 -3.71 6.79
C ALA A 110 28.69 -3.65 6.00
N GLN A 111 29.42 -2.53 6.07
CA GLN A 111 30.73 -2.40 5.40
C GLN A 111 31.79 -3.36 5.98
N SER A 112 31.81 -3.50 7.31
CA SER A 112 32.68 -4.46 7.99
C SER A 112 32.36 -5.89 7.57
N ALA A 113 31.06 -6.24 7.54
CA ALA A 113 30.57 -7.53 7.08
C ALA A 113 30.95 -7.82 5.63
N ALA A 114 30.73 -6.88 4.70
CA ALA A 114 31.10 -7.02 3.29
C ALA A 114 32.62 -7.24 3.12
N THR A 115 33.43 -6.46 3.84
CA THR A 115 34.90 -6.59 3.81
C THR A 115 35.34 -7.95 4.33
N LYS A 116 34.76 -8.42 5.44
CA LYS A 116 35.03 -9.75 6.00
C LYS A 116 34.61 -10.87 5.04
N ASN A 117 33.40 -10.79 4.51
CA ASN A 117 32.82 -11.77 3.59
C ASN A 117 33.60 -11.91 2.28
N SER A 118 34.26 -10.84 1.83
CA SER A 118 35.14 -10.86 0.65
C SER A 118 36.41 -11.69 0.86
N ARG A 119 36.83 -11.88 2.12
CA ARG A 119 38.04 -12.62 2.51
C ARG A 119 37.73 -14.02 3.06
N ALA A 120 36.50 -14.26 3.52
CA ALA A 120 36.07 -15.54 4.06
C ALA A 120 35.90 -16.60 2.96
N LEU A 121 36.53 -17.77 3.15
CA LEU A 121 36.42 -18.90 2.22
C LEU A 121 35.15 -19.74 2.45
N PRO A 122 34.77 -20.12 3.69
CA PRO A 122 33.54 -20.87 3.91
C PRO A 122 32.31 -19.96 3.79
N TYR A 123 31.31 -20.37 3.00
CA TYR A 123 30.06 -19.63 2.89
C TYR A 123 29.32 -19.52 4.23
N MET A 124 29.39 -20.57 5.05
CA MET A 124 28.68 -20.64 6.34
C MET A 124 29.21 -19.67 7.41
N GLU A 125 30.39 -19.08 7.19
CA GLU A 125 30.97 -18.07 8.11
C GLU A 125 30.65 -16.64 7.68
N LYS A 126 29.95 -16.47 6.56
CA LYS A 126 29.64 -15.15 6.03
C LYS A 126 28.47 -14.55 6.80
N THR A 127 28.63 -13.27 7.13
CA THR A 127 27.54 -12.47 7.71
C THR A 127 26.49 -12.19 6.65
N THR A 128 25.24 -12.48 6.95
CA THR A 128 24.10 -12.36 6.04
C THR A 128 23.42 -11.00 6.14
N LEU A 129 22.55 -10.67 5.20
CA LEU A 129 21.73 -9.46 5.27
C LEU A 129 20.88 -9.46 6.55
N SER A 130 20.26 -10.58 6.90
CA SER A 130 19.47 -10.72 8.12
C SER A 130 20.29 -10.42 9.38
N ASP A 131 21.53 -10.90 9.47
CA ASP A 131 22.40 -10.61 10.63
C ASP A 131 22.66 -9.11 10.84
N VAL A 132 22.63 -8.32 9.75
CA VAL A 132 22.93 -6.88 9.79
C VAL A 132 21.71 -6.03 10.04
N VAL A 133 20.56 -6.38 9.45
CA VAL A 133 19.39 -5.47 9.37
C VAL A 133 18.20 -5.84 10.26
N SER A 134 18.25 -6.98 10.97
CA SER A 134 17.10 -7.47 11.78
C SER A 134 16.68 -6.55 12.93
N ASP A 135 17.55 -5.65 13.37
CA ASP A 135 17.32 -4.67 14.46
C ASP A 135 17.60 -3.23 13.99
N ALA A 136 17.48 -2.99 12.68
CA ALA A 136 17.83 -1.71 12.08
C ALA A 136 16.99 -0.54 12.63
N ARG A 137 15.71 -0.76 12.96
CA ARG A 137 14.84 0.28 13.52
C ARG A 137 15.35 0.78 14.86
N GLU A 138 15.84 -0.11 15.71
CA GLU A 138 16.36 0.22 17.05
C GLU A 138 17.72 0.93 16.96
N LYS A 139 18.51 0.62 15.94
CA LYS A 139 19.84 1.21 15.72
C LYS A 139 19.82 2.57 15.04
N LEU A 140 18.73 2.94 14.38
CA LEU A 140 18.59 4.25 13.74
C LEU A 140 18.08 5.30 14.75
N ALA A 141 19.00 6.10 15.30
CA ALA A 141 18.71 7.09 16.33
C ALA A 141 17.69 8.19 15.93
N SER A 142 17.44 8.37 14.63
CA SER A 142 16.45 9.33 14.11
C SER A 142 15.74 8.75 12.89
N ASP A 143 15.12 7.58 13.05
CA ASP A 143 14.38 6.95 11.95
C ASP A 143 13.21 7.81 11.45
N LYS A 144 12.92 7.71 10.15
CA LYS A 144 11.88 8.50 9.48
C LYS A 144 11.12 7.69 8.46
N MET A 145 9.94 8.17 8.08
CA MET A 145 9.14 7.61 7.00
C MET A 145 9.91 7.61 5.67
N VAL A 146 9.81 6.50 4.94
CA VAL A 146 10.40 6.37 3.60
C VAL A 146 9.68 7.27 2.61
N THR A 147 10.43 8.09 1.87
CA THR A 147 9.95 8.84 0.70
C THR A 147 10.43 8.23 -0.62
N LYS A 148 9.90 8.72 -1.75
CA LYS A 148 10.34 8.28 -3.08
C LYS A 148 11.82 8.61 -3.32
N GLU A 149 12.24 9.80 -2.93
CA GLU A 149 13.60 10.30 -3.06
C GLU A 149 14.57 9.45 -2.24
N ASP A 150 14.12 8.92 -1.09
CA ASP A 150 14.91 7.98 -0.31
C ASP A 150 15.17 6.69 -1.05
N ALA A 151 14.11 6.08 -1.56
CA ALA A 151 14.20 4.85 -2.34
C ALA A 151 15.11 5.02 -3.56
N GLU A 152 14.97 6.11 -4.32
CA GLU A 152 15.81 6.40 -5.48
C GLU A 152 17.30 6.52 -5.11
N GLY A 153 17.60 7.15 -3.98
CA GLY A 153 18.98 7.22 -3.50
C GLY A 153 19.58 5.88 -3.11
N VAL A 154 18.78 5.03 -2.45
CA VAL A 154 19.20 3.68 -2.04
C VAL A 154 19.40 2.80 -3.28
N ILE A 155 18.46 2.84 -4.23
CA ILE A 155 18.59 2.16 -5.53
C ILE A 155 19.86 2.61 -6.23
N GLY A 156 20.09 3.93 -6.32
CA GLY A 156 21.28 4.50 -6.93
C GLY A 156 22.57 4.03 -6.27
N ALA A 157 22.59 3.90 -4.93
CA ALA A 157 23.76 3.41 -4.21
C ALA A 157 24.04 1.93 -4.48
N GLU A 158 23.00 1.09 -4.55
CA GLU A 158 23.12 -0.33 -4.87
C GLU A 158 23.68 -0.51 -6.29
N ILE A 159 22.99 0.04 -7.31
CA ILE A 159 23.36 -0.21 -8.71
C ILE A 159 24.75 0.31 -9.07
N ARG A 160 25.21 1.42 -8.46
CA ARG A 160 26.55 1.98 -8.69
C ARG A 160 27.67 1.08 -8.19
N ASN A 161 27.39 0.23 -7.21
CA ASN A 161 28.37 -0.68 -6.59
C ASN A 161 28.27 -2.11 -7.12
N LYS A 162 27.50 -2.33 -8.20
CA LYS A 162 27.23 -3.64 -8.78
C LYS A 162 27.60 -3.67 -10.26
N LYS A 163 28.19 -4.78 -10.71
CA LYS A 163 28.70 -4.92 -12.09
C LYS A 163 27.60 -5.01 -13.14
N ASP A 164 26.47 -5.59 -12.77
CA ASP A 164 25.31 -5.81 -13.63
C ASP A 164 24.33 -4.63 -13.63
N MET A 165 24.56 -3.62 -12.77
CA MET A 165 23.74 -2.40 -12.61
C MET A 165 22.25 -2.70 -12.34
N ILE A 166 21.93 -3.85 -11.74
CA ILE A 166 20.56 -4.23 -11.37
C ILE A 166 20.39 -4.31 -9.87
N THR A 167 19.23 -3.89 -9.37
CA THR A 167 18.88 -4.06 -7.96
C THR A 167 18.77 -5.54 -7.60
N THR A 168 19.07 -5.87 -6.35
CA THR A 168 18.92 -7.24 -5.86
C THR A 168 17.44 -7.51 -5.57
N PRO A 169 16.81 -8.52 -6.21
CA PRO A 169 15.43 -8.88 -5.89
C PRO A 169 15.26 -9.25 -4.42
N GLY A 170 14.34 -8.58 -3.73
CA GLY A 170 14.15 -8.73 -2.29
C GLY A 170 15.25 -8.11 -1.42
N GLY A 171 16.30 -7.55 -2.01
CA GLY A 171 17.35 -6.86 -1.26
C GLY A 171 16.91 -5.49 -0.73
N VAL A 172 17.87 -4.78 -0.16
CA VAL A 172 17.65 -3.51 0.55
C VAL A 172 16.92 -2.47 -0.30
N ALA A 173 17.37 -2.23 -1.54
CA ALA A 173 16.73 -1.22 -2.38
C ALA A 173 15.31 -1.62 -2.79
N ALA A 174 15.05 -2.91 -3.02
CA ALA A 174 13.72 -3.41 -3.33
C ALA A 174 12.75 -3.21 -2.17
N SER A 175 13.18 -3.50 -0.94
CA SER A 175 12.38 -3.30 0.28
C SER A 175 12.08 -1.83 0.55
N VAL A 176 13.08 -0.95 0.42
CA VAL A 176 12.89 0.50 0.60
C VAL A 176 11.97 1.07 -0.49
N ALA A 177 12.10 0.63 -1.74
CA ALA A 177 11.20 1.03 -2.82
C ALA A 177 9.75 0.57 -2.60
N ALA A 178 9.56 -0.66 -2.10
CA ALA A 178 8.25 -1.16 -1.73
C ALA A 178 7.64 -0.32 -0.60
N ALA A 179 8.41 0.01 0.44
CA ALA A 179 7.98 0.88 1.54
C ALA A 179 7.59 2.29 1.06
N ALA A 180 8.38 2.90 0.18
CA ALA A 180 8.04 4.19 -0.44
C ALA A 180 6.73 4.14 -1.21
N THR A 181 6.50 3.06 -1.95
CA THR A 181 5.26 2.83 -2.72
C THR A 181 4.07 2.65 -1.80
N LEU A 182 4.24 1.90 -0.70
CA LEU A 182 3.19 1.74 0.31
C LEU A 182 2.83 3.08 0.96
N ASN A 183 3.82 3.92 1.26
CA ASN A 183 3.61 5.23 1.86
C ASN A 183 2.93 6.23 0.92
N GLN A 184 3.19 6.18 -0.39
CA GLN A 184 2.52 7.03 -1.38
C GLN A 184 1.05 6.66 -1.62
N ASN A 185 0.70 5.40 -1.36
CA ASN A 185 -0.65 4.87 -1.58
C ASN A 185 -1.52 4.91 -0.30
N LYS A 186 -1.06 5.55 0.78
CA LYS A 186 -1.81 5.79 2.02
C LYS A 186 -2.57 7.10 1.93
#